data_AF-A0A520ACY9-F1
#
_entry.id   AF-A0A520ACY9-F1
#
_cell.length_a   1.000
_cell.length_b   1.000
_cell.length_c   1.000
_cell.angle_alpha   90.00
_cell.angle_beta   90.00
_cell.angle_gamma   90.00
#
_symmetry.space_group_name_H-M   'P 1'
#
loop_
_entity.id
_entity.type
_entity.pdbx_description
1 polymer ?
#
loop_
_entity_poly.entity_id
_entity_poly.type
_entity_poly.pdbx_seq_one_letter_code
_entity_poly.pdbx_strand_id
1 'polypeptide(L)'
;MLRAAAHAYAAHPQRRGCLILEHAKAGTTDWGIAAAQIATENRERVRVFLEASDSEASERIADYVATTMLGLSAAAREGWDEVRLLAVTETAAKALNHC
;
A
#
# COMPACT_ATOMS: atom_id res chain seq x y z
N MET A 1 -7.46 0.61 -5.78
CA MET A 1 -6.00 0.63 -5.50
C MET A 1 -5.55 -0.61 -4.72
N LEU A 2 -6.13 -0.94 -3.57
CA LEU A 2 -5.68 -2.07 -2.74
C LEU A 2 -5.74 -3.46 -3.42
N ARG A 3 -6.82 -3.79 -4.14
CA ARG A 3 -6.91 -5.04 -4.92
C ARG A 3 -5.78 -5.17 -5.96
N ALA A 4 -5.49 -4.08 -6.68
CA ALA A 4 -4.40 -4.06 -7.66
C ALA A 4 -3.03 -4.28 -6.99
N ALA A 5 -2.82 -3.73 -5.80
CA ALA A 5 -1.62 -3.98 -5.02
C ALA A 5 -1.52 -5.45 -4.59
N ALA A 6 -2.59 -6.05 -4.09
CA ALA A 6 -2.63 -7.47 -3.71
C ALA A 6 -2.23 -8.39 -4.88
N HIS A 7 -2.81 -8.17 -6.07
CA HIS A 7 -2.43 -8.88 -7.29
C HIS A 7 -0.94 -8.68 -7.61
N ALA A 8 -0.47 -7.44 -7.68
CA ALA A 8 0.91 -7.13 -8.04
C ALA A 8 1.92 -7.73 -7.05
N TYR A 9 1.62 -7.73 -5.76
CA TYR A 9 2.52 -8.21 -4.72
C TYR A 9 2.63 -9.74 -4.66
N ALA A 10 1.62 -10.47 -5.13
CA ALA A 10 1.62 -11.92 -5.19
C ALA A 10 2.01 -12.48 -6.58
N ALA A 11 1.95 -11.66 -7.64
CA ALA A 11 2.10 -12.08 -9.03
C ALA A 11 3.38 -12.86 -9.34
N HIS A 12 4.49 -12.56 -8.63
CA HIS A 12 5.75 -13.26 -8.82
C HIS A 12 6.09 -14.15 -7.61
N PRO A 13 6.31 -15.46 -7.80
CA PRO A 13 6.57 -16.38 -6.68
C PRO A 13 7.86 -16.07 -5.93
N GLN A 14 8.85 -15.46 -6.59
CA GLN A 14 10.17 -15.15 -6.01
C GLN A 14 10.41 -13.64 -5.79
N ARG A 15 9.49 -12.77 -6.23
CA ARG A 15 9.63 -11.30 -6.16
C ARG A 15 8.36 -10.69 -5.61
N ARG A 16 8.06 -11.02 -4.36
CA ARG A 16 6.82 -10.63 -3.69
C ARG A 16 6.92 -9.28 -2.98
N GLY A 17 5.77 -8.64 -2.83
CA GLY A 17 5.64 -7.32 -2.21
C GLY A 17 6.05 -6.17 -3.14
N CYS A 18 6.09 -4.97 -2.59
CA CYS A 18 6.50 -3.77 -3.30
C CYS A 18 8.00 -3.54 -3.21
N LEU A 19 8.66 -3.35 -4.35
CA LEU A 19 10.08 -3.01 -4.41
C LEU A 19 10.38 -1.71 -3.65
N ILE A 20 9.54 -0.69 -3.82
CA ILE A 20 9.69 0.63 -3.19
C ILE A 20 9.60 0.49 -1.66
N LEU A 21 8.55 -0.16 -1.15
CA LEU A 21 8.36 -0.30 0.29
C LEU A 21 9.45 -1.16 0.94
N GLU A 22 10.01 -2.13 0.21
CA GLU A 22 11.15 -2.89 0.72
C GLU A 22 12.43 -2.05 0.76
N HIS A 23 12.73 -1.30 -0.30
CA HIS A 23 13.93 -0.47 -0.35
C HIS A 23 13.87 0.69 0.64
N ALA A 24 12.68 1.23 0.92
CA ALA A 24 12.50 2.27 1.94
C ALA A 24 13.01 1.82 3.33
N LYS A 25 13.02 0.51 3.64
CA LYS A 25 13.58 -0.03 4.90
C LYS A 25 15.11 0.10 4.98
N ALA A 26 15.79 0.24 3.84
CA ALA A 26 17.23 0.48 3.79
C ALA A 26 17.62 1.90 4.23
N GLY A 27 16.64 2.75 4.59
CA GLY A 27 16.81 3.94 5.41
C GLY A 27 17.78 4.98 4.84
N THR A 28 19.05 4.89 5.24
CA THR A 28 20.10 5.89 4.99
C THR A 28 20.86 5.72 3.69
N THR A 29 20.63 4.64 2.94
CA THR A 29 21.19 4.50 1.60
C THR A 29 20.49 5.45 0.63
N ASP A 30 21.19 5.93 -0.40
CA ASP A 30 20.60 6.81 -1.43
C ASP A 30 19.32 6.21 -2.03
N TRP A 31 19.33 4.90 -2.28
CA TRP A 31 18.17 4.15 -2.78
C TRP A 31 17.04 4.05 -1.77
N GLY A 32 17.37 3.91 -0.47
CA GLY A 32 16.39 3.88 0.61
C GLY A 32 15.70 5.22 0.80
N ILE A 33 16.46 6.31 0.74
CA ILE A 33 15.94 7.69 0.78
C ILE A 33 15.01 7.92 -0.42
N ALA A 34 15.47 7.60 -1.64
CA ALA A 34 14.66 7.75 -2.85
C ALA A 34 13.36 6.91 -2.78
N ALA A 35 13.43 5.67 -2.30
CA ALA A 35 12.26 4.82 -2.13
C ALA A 35 11.27 5.37 -1.09
N ALA A 36 11.76 5.92 0.01
CA ALA A 36 10.92 6.57 1.03
C ALA A 36 10.23 7.83 0.49
N GLN A 37 10.94 8.63 -0.31
CA GLN A 37 10.36 9.78 -1.01
C GLN A 37 9.24 9.35 -1.96
N ILE A 38 9.47 8.35 -2.81
CA ILE A 38 8.46 7.80 -3.72
C ILE A 38 7.24 7.26 -2.94
N ALA A 39 7.45 6.57 -1.82
CA ALA A 39 6.36 6.11 -0.97
C ALA A 39 5.52 7.27 -0.41
N THR A 40 6.18 8.36 -0.01
CA THR A 40 5.54 9.57 0.52
C THR A 40 4.74 10.29 -0.57
N GLU A 41 5.32 10.46 -1.76
CA GLU A 41 4.65 11.04 -2.92
C GLU A 41 3.43 10.22 -3.35
N ASN A 42 3.51 8.89 -3.31
CA ASN A 42 2.37 8.03 -3.62
C ASN A 42 1.23 8.18 -2.61
N ARG A 43 1.53 8.29 -1.31
CA ARG A 43 0.50 8.61 -0.29
C ARG A 43 -0.13 9.97 -0.57
N GLU A 44 0.68 10.97 -0.92
CA GLU A 44 0.18 12.30 -1.25
C GLU A 44 -0.73 12.30 -2.47
N ARG A 45 -0.39 11.55 -3.52
CA ARG A 45 -1.26 11.37 -4.69
C ARG A 45 -2.61 10.75 -4.34
N VAL A 46 -2.66 9.82 -3.37
CA VAL A 46 -3.92 9.26 -2.86
C VAL A 46 -4.71 10.34 -2.13
N ARG A 47 -4.07 11.12 -1.26
CA ARG A 47 -4.70 12.22 -0.52
C ARG A 47 -5.33 13.24 -1.47
N VAL A 48 -4.57 13.73 -2.45
CA VAL A 48 -5.04 14.70 -3.45
C VAL A 48 -6.19 14.14 -4.28
N PHE A 49 -6.15 12.86 -4.66
CA PHE A 49 -7.25 12.20 -5.36
C PHE A 49 -8.55 12.17 -4.50
N LEU A 50 -8.42 11.91 -3.20
CA LEU A 50 -9.56 11.89 -2.27
C LEU A 50 -10.13 13.28 -2.02
N GLU A 51 -9.29 14.31 -1.91
CA GLU A 51 -9.71 15.70 -1.82
C GLU A 51 -10.49 16.14 -3.05
N ALA A 52 -10.01 15.79 -4.24
CA ALA A 52 -10.72 16.06 -5.50
C ALA A 52 -12.05 15.28 -5.64
N SER A 53 -12.29 14.31 -4.75
CA SER A 53 -13.52 13.52 -4.67
C SER A 53 -14.44 13.97 -3.52
N ASP A 54 -14.20 15.17 -2.96
CA ASP A 54 -14.95 15.76 -1.83
C ASP A 54 -14.99 14.87 -0.56
N SER A 55 -13.93 14.09 -0.31
CA SER A 55 -13.83 13.27 0.89
C SER A 55 -13.37 14.10 2.10
N GLU A 56 -14.25 14.29 3.09
CA GLU A 56 -13.94 15.01 4.35
C GLU A 56 -12.83 14.36 5.20
N ALA A 57 -12.51 13.08 4.94
CA ALA A 57 -11.50 12.31 5.67
C ALA A 57 -10.28 11.93 4.81
N SER A 58 -9.99 12.69 3.74
CA SER A 58 -8.94 12.41 2.75
C SER A 58 -7.60 12.01 3.36
N GLU A 59 -7.13 12.73 4.39
CA GLU A 59 -5.87 12.46 5.08
C GLU A 59 -5.88 11.11 5.81
N ARG A 60 -6.88 10.89 6.67
CA ARG A 60 -7.01 9.63 7.43
C ARG A 60 -7.17 8.42 6.52
N ILE A 61 -7.91 8.56 5.42
CA ILE A 61 -8.09 7.49 4.43
C ILE A 61 -6.78 7.23 3.68
N ALA A 62 -6.02 8.28 3.31
CA ALA A 62 -4.72 8.11 2.66
C ALA A 62 -3.72 7.37 3.57
N ASP A 63 -3.69 7.69 4.86
CA ASP A 63 -2.89 6.96 5.86
C ASP A 63 -3.30 5.50 5.96
N TYR A 64 -4.61 5.24 6.08
CA TYR A 64 -5.13 3.88 6.13
C TYR A 64 -4.73 3.06 4.88
N VAL A 65 -4.84 3.65 3.70
CA VAL A 65 -4.44 3.00 2.44
C VAL A 65 -2.95 2.73 2.43
N ALA A 66 -2.10 3.70 2.82
CA ALA A 66 -0.66 3.53 2.85
C ALA A 66 -0.21 2.44 3.83
N THR A 67 -0.76 2.44 5.05
CA THR A 67 -0.49 1.40 6.05
C THR A 67 -0.97 0.02 5.58
N THR A 68 -2.15 -0.04 4.95
CA THR A 68 -2.68 -1.30 4.41
C THR A 68 -1.79 -1.83 3.28
N MET A 69 -1.30 -0.97 2.38
CA MET A 69 -0.35 -1.37 1.33
C MET A 69 0.97 -1.90 1.93
N LEU A 70 1.48 -1.28 2.98
CA LEU A 70 2.67 -1.76 3.69
C LEU A 70 2.44 -3.16 4.27
N GLY A 71 1.30 -3.38 4.94
CA GLY A 71 0.92 -4.68 5.48
C GLY A 71 0.75 -5.76 4.40
N LEU A 72 0.05 -5.44 3.30
CA LEU A 72 -0.09 -6.36 2.15
C LEU A 72 1.27 -6.73 1.55
N SER A 73 2.17 -5.74 1.41
CA SER A 73 3.51 -5.96 0.89
C SER A 73 4.33 -6.89 1.81
N ALA A 74 4.27 -6.68 3.13
CA ALA A 74 4.94 -7.54 4.10
C ALA A 74 4.36 -8.97 4.07
N ALA A 75 3.04 -9.12 4.15
CA ALA A 75 2.37 -10.42 4.11
C ALA A 75 2.68 -11.22 2.83
N ALA A 76 2.74 -10.55 1.68
CA ALA A 76 3.15 -11.18 0.43
C ALA A 76 4.57 -11.76 0.53
N ARG A 77 5.53 -10.99 1.08
CA ARG A 77 6.92 -11.45 1.30
C ARG A 77 7.01 -12.61 2.29
N GLU A 78 6.11 -12.66 3.27
CA GLU A 78 5.99 -13.77 4.23
C GLU A 78 5.36 -15.05 3.63
N GLY A 79 4.96 -15.02 2.36
CA GLY A 79 4.47 -16.21 1.67
C GLY A 79 2.96 -16.25 1.47
N TRP A 80 2.20 -15.21 1.87
CA TRP A 80 0.75 -15.19 1.65
C TRP A 80 0.44 -15.17 0.15
N ASP A 81 -0.54 -15.99 -0.25
CA ASP A 81 -1.01 -16.03 -1.63
C ASP A 81 -1.98 -14.88 -1.94
N GLU A 82 -2.25 -14.73 -3.23
CA GLU A 82 -3.11 -13.67 -3.76
C GLU A 82 -4.52 -13.70 -3.16
N VAL A 83 -5.09 -14.90 -2.97
CA VAL A 83 -6.43 -15.08 -2.40
C VAL A 83 -6.49 -14.50 -1.00
N ARG A 84 -5.49 -14.81 -0.16
CA ARG A 84 -5.42 -14.31 1.20
C ARG A 84 -5.18 -12.80 1.26
N LEU A 85 -4.37 -12.25 0.35
CA LEU A 85 -4.17 -10.80 0.25
C LEU A 85 -5.46 -10.09 -0.21
N LEU A 86 -6.18 -10.63 -1.19
CA LEU A 86 -7.46 -10.08 -1.65
C LEU A 86 -8.50 -10.04 -0.53
N ALA A 87 -8.58 -11.08 0.32
CA ALA A 87 -9.48 -11.09 1.48
C ALA A 87 -9.20 -9.93 2.47
N VAL A 88 -7.92 -9.56 2.65
CA VAL A 88 -7.55 -8.37 3.44
C VAL A 88 -8.06 -7.09 2.77
N THR A 89 -7.91 -6.96 1.44
CA THR A 89 -8.42 -5.79 0.71
C THR A 89 -9.94 -5.63 0.80
N GLU A 90 -10.67 -6.75 0.87
CA GLU A 90 -12.13 -6.76 1.03
C GLU A 90 -12.55 -6.32 2.42
N THR A 91 -11.83 -6.79 3.44
CA THR A 91 -12.02 -6.35 4.83
C THR A 91 -11.74 -4.85 4.95
N ALA A 92 -10.67 -4.37 4.32
CA ALA A 92 -10.31 -2.96 4.30
C ALA A 92 -11.35 -2.08 3.62
N ALA A 93 -11.90 -2.52 2.48
CA ALA A 93 -12.98 -1.81 1.80
C ALA A 93 -14.24 -1.70 2.66
N LYS A 94 -14.60 -2.76 3.39
CA LYS A 94 -15.73 -2.74 4.33
C LYS A 94 -15.50 -1.76 5.48
N ALA A 95 -14.29 -1.71 6.04
CA ALA A 95 -13.94 -0.77 7.10
C ALA A 95 -14.07 0.69 6.66
N LEU A 96 -13.64 1.00 5.44
CA LEU A 96 -13.74 2.35 4.86
C LEU A 96 -15.18 2.80 4.59
N ASN A 97 -16.12 1.88 4.35
CA ASN A 97 -17.55 2.22 4.22
C ASN A 97 -18.19 2.70 5.54
N HIS A 98 -17.48 2.60 6.66
CA HIS A 98 -17.92 3.06 7.98
C HIS A 98 -17.15 4.30 8.47
N CYS A 99 -16.30 4.89 7.63
CA CYS A 99 -15.59 6.14 7.88
C CYS A 99 -16.30 7.31 7.21
#